data_AF-A0A2D6AKG0-F1
#
_entry.id   AF-A0A2D6AKG0-F1
#
_cell.length_a   1.000
_cell.length_b   1.000
_cell.length_c   1.000
_cell.angle_alpha   90.00
_cell.angle_beta   90.00
_cell.angle_gamma   90.00
#
_symmetry.space_group_name_H-M   'P 1'
#
loop_
_entity.id
_entity.type
_entity.pdbx_description
1 polymer ?
#
loop_
_entity_poly.entity_id
_entity_poly.type
_entity_poly.pdbx_seq_one_letter_code
_entity_poly.pdbx_strand_id
1 'polypeptide(L)'
;MKISLSEIWNFSDLIESSEQGWSYNLVAGKCVVSNISHEVLLMLKSDEGYDSELLPEIFTFREILWQPDVFTESTSSLPGLRILKAHCEETVEQYTQSDLETFKIYSELLTGLSRSCDQAINALEKGKMSSNKVLGTFRTEAFPIVKFFIYHPMNRLDYYRDAVNRLNYAVKVMLTQFNGKYTELADPFWEVTYAKNEMNEKSSLKPAENEEKP
;
A
#
# COMPACT_ATOMS: atom_id res chain seq x y z
N MET A 1 9.83 -6.54 -12.47
CA MET A 1 8.73 -6.00 -13.32
C MET A 1 7.84 -5.12 -12.45
N LYS A 2 7.24 -4.05 -12.98
CA LYS A 2 6.26 -3.23 -12.25
C LYS A 2 4.85 -3.53 -12.75
N ILE A 3 3.92 -3.80 -11.85
CA ILE A 3 2.51 -4.08 -12.15
C ILE A 3 1.64 -3.13 -11.32
N SER A 4 0.56 -2.61 -11.89
CA SER A 4 -0.37 -1.75 -11.14
C SER A 4 -1.12 -2.53 -10.04
N LEU A 5 -1.70 -1.80 -9.07
CA LEU A 5 -2.48 -2.43 -7.98
C LEU A 5 -3.64 -3.30 -8.47
N SER A 6 -4.32 -2.94 -9.55
CA SER A 6 -5.49 -3.68 -10.02
C SER A 6 -5.10 -4.88 -10.89
N GLU A 7 -4.00 -4.78 -11.64
CA GLU A 7 -3.59 -5.81 -12.58
C GLU A 7 -2.86 -6.98 -11.90
N ILE A 8 -2.31 -6.75 -10.71
CA ILE A 8 -1.58 -7.79 -9.96
C ILE A 8 -2.44 -9.03 -9.68
N TRP A 9 -3.75 -8.87 -9.50
CA TRP A 9 -4.66 -9.96 -9.20
C TRP A 9 -4.93 -10.86 -10.40
N ASN A 10 -4.91 -10.29 -11.60
CA ASN A 10 -5.00 -11.05 -12.84
C ASN A 10 -3.65 -11.70 -13.13
N PHE A 11 -2.56 -10.99 -12.88
CA PHE A 11 -1.21 -11.53 -13.03
C PHE A 11 -0.96 -12.72 -12.10
N SER A 12 -1.41 -12.66 -10.84
CA SER A 12 -1.26 -13.76 -9.88
C SER A 12 -2.02 -15.00 -10.32
N ASP A 13 -3.16 -14.86 -11.00
CA ASP A 13 -3.96 -15.99 -11.49
C ASP A 13 -3.31 -16.71 -12.69
N LEU A 14 -2.35 -16.06 -13.37
CA LEU A 14 -1.62 -16.65 -14.50
C LEU A 14 -0.43 -17.52 -14.06
N ILE A 15 -0.03 -17.41 -12.79
CA ILE A 15 1.09 -18.19 -12.24
C ILE A 15 0.55 -19.53 -11.76
N GLU A 16 1.14 -20.63 -12.22
CA GLU A 16 0.77 -21.95 -11.75
C GLU A 16 1.13 -22.11 -10.27
N SER A 17 0.29 -22.76 -9.48
CA SER A 17 0.52 -22.95 -8.03
C SER A 17 1.79 -23.76 -7.72
N SER A 18 2.32 -24.48 -8.70
CA SER A 18 3.58 -25.24 -8.66
C SER A 18 4.82 -24.37 -8.89
N GLU A 19 4.68 -23.18 -9.46
CA GLU A 19 5.80 -22.29 -9.76
C GLU A 19 6.33 -21.62 -8.50
N GLN A 20 7.56 -21.97 -8.13
CA GLN A 20 8.30 -21.32 -7.05
C GLN A 20 9.28 -20.27 -7.59
N GLY A 21 9.70 -19.35 -6.71
CA GLY A 21 10.70 -18.33 -7.04
C GLY A 21 10.13 -16.94 -7.35
N TRP A 22 8.81 -16.77 -7.25
CA TRP A 22 8.14 -15.47 -7.34
C TRP A 22 8.20 -14.72 -6.00
N SER A 23 8.60 -13.45 -6.04
CA SER A 23 8.58 -12.54 -4.88
C SER A 23 8.04 -11.18 -5.27
N TYR A 24 7.24 -10.61 -4.37
CA TYR A 24 6.48 -9.39 -4.58
C TYR A 24 6.87 -8.34 -3.54
N ASN A 25 7.09 -7.11 -3.98
CA ASN A 25 7.22 -5.95 -3.12
C ASN A 25 6.08 -4.98 -3.43
N LEU A 26 5.32 -4.59 -2.41
CA LEU A 26 4.33 -3.51 -2.53
C LEU A 26 5.06 -2.18 -2.31
N VAL A 27 5.12 -1.36 -3.36
CA VAL A 27 5.74 -0.03 -3.31
C VAL A 27 4.64 1.03 -3.25
N ALA A 28 4.49 1.65 -2.07
CA ALA A 28 3.56 2.74 -1.81
C ALA A 28 4.32 4.03 -1.46
N GLY A 29 4.85 4.69 -2.48
CA GLY A 29 5.67 5.90 -2.32
C GLY A 29 6.99 5.59 -1.60
N LYS A 30 7.18 6.14 -0.40
CA LYS A 30 8.35 5.87 0.46
C LYS A 30 8.17 4.64 1.36
N CYS A 31 6.98 4.05 1.41
CA CYS A 31 6.71 2.81 2.13
C CYS A 31 6.89 1.64 1.16
N VAL A 32 7.70 0.66 1.53
CA VAL A 32 7.94 -0.55 0.73
C VAL A 32 7.77 -1.76 1.63
N VAL A 33 6.73 -2.55 1.36
CA VAL A 33 6.53 -3.85 2.02
C VAL A 33 7.19 -4.89 1.13
N SER A 34 8.28 -5.49 1.61
CA SER A 34 9.15 -6.34 0.79
C SER A 34 8.94 -7.82 1.09
N ASN A 35 9.38 -8.67 0.16
CA ASN A 35 9.44 -10.13 0.31
C ASN A 35 8.07 -10.79 0.56
N ILE A 36 7.01 -10.25 -0.03
CA ILE A 36 5.68 -10.87 -0.01
C ILE A 36 5.76 -12.13 -0.89
N SER A 37 5.34 -13.27 -0.35
CA SER A 37 5.29 -14.53 -1.09
C SER A 37 4.06 -14.57 -2.00
N HIS A 38 4.06 -15.48 -2.98
CA HIS A 38 2.88 -15.70 -3.83
C HIS A 38 1.65 -16.13 -3.01
N GLU A 39 1.85 -16.99 -2.00
CA GLU A 39 0.78 -17.44 -1.10
C GLU A 39 0.15 -16.27 -0.35
N VAL A 40 0.96 -15.39 0.24
CA VAL A 40 0.46 -14.21 0.96
C VAL A 40 -0.24 -13.23 0.01
N LEU A 41 0.23 -13.09 -1.23
CA LEU A 41 -0.46 -12.27 -2.24
C LEU A 41 -1.86 -12.84 -2.57
N LEU A 42 -2.00 -14.15 -2.68
CA LEU A 42 -3.30 -14.80 -2.89
C LEU A 42 -4.20 -14.66 -1.66
N MET A 43 -3.65 -14.80 -0.45
CA MET A 43 -4.37 -14.52 0.80
C MET A 43 -4.89 -13.08 0.82
N LEU A 44 -4.07 -12.11 0.42
CA LEU A 44 -4.44 -10.69 0.37
C LEU A 44 -5.61 -10.43 -0.59
N LYS A 45 -5.67 -11.16 -1.71
CA LYS A 45 -6.73 -11.02 -2.73
C LYS A 45 -8.12 -11.39 -2.18
N SER A 46 -8.17 -12.36 -1.27
CA SER A 46 -9.41 -12.90 -0.69
C SER A 46 -9.32 -12.96 0.84
N ASP A 47 -8.80 -11.89 1.46
CA ASP A 47 -8.53 -11.85 2.89
C ASP A 47 -9.84 -11.81 3.70
N GLU A 48 -10.31 -12.96 4.18
CA GLU A 48 -11.50 -13.07 5.02
C GLU A 48 -11.34 -12.34 6.36
N GLY A 49 -10.11 -12.10 6.81
CA GLY A 49 -9.78 -11.34 8.02
C GLY A 49 -9.72 -9.83 7.78
N TYR A 50 -9.92 -9.35 6.55
CA TYR A 50 -9.88 -7.92 6.24
C TYR A 50 -10.97 -7.17 6.99
N ASP A 51 -10.57 -6.15 7.74
CA ASP A 51 -11.48 -5.25 8.40
C ASP A 51 -12.16 -4.33 7.38
N SER A 52 -13.43 -4.58 7.10
CA SER A 52 -14.20 -3.79 6.15
C SER A 52 -14.42 -2.34 6.60
N GLU A 53 -14.25 -2.04 7.89
CA GLU A 53 -14.42 -0.69 8.44
C GLU A 53 -13.11 0.12 8.42
N LEU A 54 -11.95 -0.51 8.17
CA LEU A 54 -10.66 0.19 8.08
C LEU A 54 -10.67 1.33 7.05
N LEU A 55 -11.23 1.08 5.86
CA LEU A 55 -11.33 2.10 4.81
C LEU A 55 -12.22 3.28 5.26
N PRO A 56 -13.47 3.07 5.71
CA PRO A 56 -14.27 4.12 6.34
C PRO A 56 -13.53 4.90 7.45
N GLU A 57 -12.83 4.22 8.34
CA GLU A 57 -12.10 4.81 9.47
C GLU A 57 -10.99 5.75 8.99
N ILE A 58 -10.14 5.32 8.05
CA ILE A 58 -9.11 6.18 7.43
C ILE A 58 -9.76 7.41 6.77
N PHE A 59 -10.94 7.25 6.18
CA PHE A 59 -11.65 8.33 5.51
C PHE A 59 -12.35 9.31 6.45
N THR A 60 -12.44 9.03 7.75
CA THR A 60 -12.90 9.99 8.75
C THR A 60 -11.94 11.17 8.89
N PHE A 61 -10.65 10.97 8.61
CA PHE A 61 -9.60 12.00 8.69
C PHE A 61 -9.53 12.89 7.44
N ARG A 62 -10.68 13.17 6.83
CA ARG A 62 -10.77 13.83 5.51
C ARG A 62 -10.20 15.24 5.52
N GLU A 63 -10.35 15.96 6.62
CA GLU A 63 -9.89 17.34 6.74
C GLU A 63 -8.36 17.41 6.62
N ILE A 64 -7.66 16.35 6.99
CA ILE A 64 -6.19 16.29 6.98
C ILE A 64 -5.67 15.66 5.71
N LEU A 65 -6.25 14.53 5.31
CA LEU A 65 -5.77 13.78 4.17
C LEU A 65 -6.24 14.38 2.83
N TRP A 66 -7.46 14.93 2.77
CA TRP A 66 -8.16 15.13 1.49
C TRP A 66 -8.76 16.53 1.26
N GLN A 67 -8.96 17.33 2.32
CA GLN A 67 -9.53 18.68 2.23
C GLN A 67 -8.47 19.73 2.61
N PRO A 68 -7.52 20.00 1.70
CA PRO A 68 -6.38 20.83 2.01
C PRO A 68 -6.75 22.30 2.30
N ASP A 69 -7.96 22.71 1.94
CA ASP A 69 -8.58 24.02 2.18
C ASP A 69 -9.11 24.22 3.62
N VAL A 70 -9.28 23.16 4.41
CA VAL A 70 -9.88 23.26 5.75
C VAL A 70 -8.92 23.84 6.79
N PHE A 71 -7.62 23.57 6.66
CA PHE A 71 -6.61 24.04 7.63
C PHE A 71 -5.72 25.12 7.02
N THR A 72 -6.09 26.37 7.26
CA THR A 72 -5.28 27.55 6.89
C THR A 72 -4.19 27.86 7.92
N GLU A 73 -4.33 27.37 9.16
CA GLU A 73 -3.39 27.60 10.27
C GLU A 73 -2.80 26.28 10.81
N SER A 74 -1.53 26.32 11.23
CA SER A 74 -0.78 25.16 11.73
C SER A 74 -1.41 24.54 12.98
N THR A 75 -1.86 25.39 13.90
CA THR A 75 -2.50 25.02 15.18
C THR A 75 -3.75 24.17 14.99
N SER A 76 -4.52 24.43 13.94
CA SER A 76 -5.78 23.72 13.67
C SER A 76 -5.58 22.31 13.12
N SER A 77 -4.46 22.04 12.44
CA SER A 77 -4.17 20.73 11.82
C SER A 77 -3.52 19.70 12.77
N LEU A 78 -2.83 20.17 13.82
CA LEU A 78 -2.12 19.31 14.77
C LEU A 78 -3.01 18.27 15.47
N PRO A 79 -4.21 18.62 15.98
CA PRO A 79 -5.06 17.64 16.67
C PRO A 79 -5.41 16.45 15.80
N GLY A 80 -5.89 16.67 14.56
CA GLY A 80 -6.26 15.53 13.73
C GLY A 80 -5.04 14.72 13.25
N LEU A 81 -3.85 15.33 13.09
CA LEU A 81 -2.64 14.59 12.73
C LEU A 81 -2.26 13.63 13.86
N ARG A 82 -2.41 14.08 15.10
CA ARG A 82 -2.18 13.26 16.29
C ARG A 82 -3.21 12.14 16.44
N ILE A 83 -4.49 12.42 16.15
CA ILE A 83 -5.54 11.40 16.20
C ILE A 83 -5.32 10.35 15.10
N LEU A 84 -5.03 10.76 13.86
CA LEU A 84 -4.71 9.82 12.77
C LEU A 84 -3.48 8.99 13.11
N LYS A 85 -2.42 9.61 13.65
CA LYS A 85 -1.23 8.91 14.12
C LYS A 85 -1.58 7.84 15.17
N ALA A 86 -2.31 8.23 16.21
CA ALA A 86 -2.71 7.32 17.29
C ALA A 86 -3.56 6.17 16.77
N HIS A 87 -4.54 6.45 15.90
CA HIS A 87 -5.34 5.42 15.25
C HIS A 87 -4.47 4.42 14.48
N CYS A 88 -3.53 4.89 13.65
CA CYS A 88 -2.60 3.99 12.97
C CYS A 88 -1.75 3.15 13.94
N GLU A 89 -1.25 3.74 15.02
CA GLU A 89 -0.44 3.04 16.03
C GLU A 89 -1.25 1.97 16.77
N GLU A 90 -2.49 2.28 17.16
CA GLU A 90 -3.41 1.36 17.83
C GLU A 90 -3.81 0.20 16.92
N THR A 91 -4.15 0.46 15.65
CA THR A 91 -4.48 -0.60 14.69
C THR A 91 -3.28 -1.50 14.40
N VAL A 92 -2.07 -0.94 14.31
CA VAL A 92 -0.83 -1.74 14.17
C VAL A 92 -0.62 -2.64 15.39
N GLU A 93 -0.83 -2.14 16.60
CA GLU A 93 -0.72 -2.95 17.81
C GLU A 93 -1.72 -4.12 17.79
N GLN A 94 -2.96 -3.88 17.35
CA GLN A 94 -3.95 -4.95 17.19
C GLN A 94 -3.54 -5.99 16.13
N TYR A 95 -3.05 -5.53 14.99
CA TYR A 95 -2.68 -6.40 13.87
C TYR A 95 -1.41 -7.22 14.15
N THR A 96 -0.45 -6.66 14.88
CA THR A 96 0.79 -7.36 15.27
C THR A 96 0.57 -8.46 16.31
N GLN A 97 -0.59 -8.47 17.00
CA GLN A 97 -1.00 -9.56 17.89
C GLN A 97 -1.62 -10.75 17.13
N SER A 98 -1.91 -10.59 15.84
CA SER A 98 -2.44 -11.65 14.97
C SER A 98 -1.32 -12.39 14.24
N ASP A 99 -1.54 -13.67 13.97
CA ASP A 99 -0.62 -14.50 13.17
C ASP A 99 -0.86 -14.37 11.64
N LEU A 100 -1.86 -13.59 11.22
CA LEU A 100 -2.18 -13.41 9.80
C LEU A 100 -1.08 -12.63 9.06
N GLU A 101 -0.54 -13.22 8.01
CA GLU A 101 0.54 -12.58 7.24
C GLU A 101 0.08 -11.34 6.46
N THR A 102 -1.19 -11.29 6.06
CA THR A 102 -1.79 -10.10 5.43
C THR A 102 -1.79 -8.90 6.39
N PHE A 103 -1.96 -9.14 7.70
CA PHE A 103 -1.93 -8.09 8.72
C PHE A 103 -0.54 -7.45 8.87
N LYS A 104 0.53 -8.18 8.56
CA LYS A 104 1.88 -7.60 8.49
C LYS A 104 1.96 -6.56 7.37
N ILE A 105 1.33 -6.81 6.22
CA ILE A 105 1.28 -5.86 5.10
C ILE A 105 0.53 -4.60 5.52
N TYR A 106 -0.66 -4.75 6.11
CA TYR A 106 -1.44 -3.60 6.59
C TYR A 106 -0.69 -2.82 7.67
N SER A 107 -0.02 -3.51 8.59
CA SER A 107 0.75 -2.90 9.68
C SER A 107 1.91 -2.07 9.16
N GLU A 108 2.66 -2.55 8.16
CA GLU A 108 3.75 -1.79 7.55
C GLU A 108 3.25 -0.53 6.84
N LEU A 109 2.11 -0.61 6.15
CA LEU A 109 1.47 0.53 5.50
C LEU A 109 0.98 1.58 6.52
N LEU A 110 0.30 1.13 7.58
CA LEU A 110 -0.17 2.01 8.67
C LEU A 110 0.99 2.61 9.46
N THR A 111 2.08 1.87 9.66
CA THR A 111 3.33 2.39 10.23
C THR A 111 3.92 3.47 9.32
N GLY A 112 3.90 3.26 8.00
CA GLY A 112 4.28 4.25 7.01
C GLY A 112 3.47 5.55 7.13
N LEU A 113 2.14 5.42 7.28
CA LEU A 113 1.24 6.56 7.44
C LEU A 113 1.45 7.29 8.78
N SER A 114 1.58 6.55 9.88
CA SER A 114 1.89 7.09 11.21
C SER A 114 3.21 7.89 11.21
N ARG A 115 4.25 7.36 10.56
CA ARG A 115 5.52 8.06 10.41
C ARG A 115 5.37 9.37 9.62
N SER A 116 4.56 9.39 8.57
CA SER A 116 4.27 10.62 7.82
C SER A 116 3.54 11.65 8.70
N CYS A 117 2.59 11.22 9.54
CA CYS A 117 1.95 12.09 10.54
C CYS A 117 2.98 12.68 11.51
N ASP A 118 3.87 11.85 12.06
CA ASP A 118 4.89 12.30 13.01
C ASP A 118 5.85 13.33 12.39
N GLN A 119 6.26 13.13 11.15
CA GLN A 119 7.08 14.10 10.41
C GLN A 119 6.35 15.44 10.22
N ALA A 120 5.06 15.39 9.88
CA ALA A 120 4.23 16.58 9.72
C ALA A 120 4.05 17.33 11.05
N ILE A 121 3.74 16.63 12.13
CA ILE A 121 3.61 17.19 13.48
C ILE A 121 4.90 17.91 13.89
N ASN A 122 6.03 17.22 13.78
CA ASN A 122 7.34 17.75 14.12
C ASN A 122 7.70 19.00 13.28
N ALA A 123 7.34 19.02 12.01
CA ALA A 123 7.60 20.17 11.12
C ALA A 123 6.71 21.38 11.45
N LEU A 124 5.43 21.15 11.78
CA LEU A 124 4.49 22.20 12.21
C LEU A 124 4.90 22.80 13.55
N GLU A 125 5.26 21.97 14.54
CA GLU A 125 5.68 22.43 15.88
C GLU A 125 6.97 23.26 15.84
N LYS A 126 7.90 22.93 14.94
CA LYS A 126 9.14 23.70 14.74
C LYS A 126 8.91 25.05 14.06
N GLY A 127 7.76 25.26 13.39
CA GLY A 127 7.40 26.54 12.75
C GLY A 127 8.31 26.99 11.60
N LYS A 128 9.16 26.11 11.06
CA LYS A 128 10.16 26.47 10.01
C LYS A 128 9.58 26.50 8.60
N MET A 129 8.40 25.92 8.39
CA MET A 129 7.74 25.79 7.09
C MET A 129 6.29 26.23 7.21
N SER A 130 5.70 26.74 6.12
CA SER A 130 4.27 27.05 6.10
C SER A 130 3.44 25.78 6.23
N SER A 131 2.31 25.87 6.94
CA SER A 131 1.38 24.75 7.15
C SER A 131 0.99 24.08 5.83
N ASN A 132 0.70 24.87 4.80
CA ASN A 132 0.36 24.37 3.47
C ASN A 132 1.45 23.48 2.87
N LYS A 133 2.72 23.85 3.03
CA LYS A 133 3.84 23.07 2.50
C LYS A 133 4.04 21.77 3.29
N VAL A 134 3.90 21.83 4.61
CA VAL A 134 4.00 20.64 5.47
C VAL A 134 2.87 19.66 5.17
N LEU A 135 1.63 20.14 5.17
CA LEU A 135 0.45 19.32 4.89
C LEU A 135 0.43 18.82 3.44
N GLY A 136 0.93 19.60 2.47
CA GLY A 136 1.12 19.13 1.09
C GLY A 136 2.09 17.95 1.02
N THR A 137 3.24 18.05 1.69
CA THR A 137 4.24 16.97 1.75
C THR A 137 3.65 15.71 2.40
N PHE A 138 2.96 15.87 3.52
CA PHE A 138 2.26 14.78 4.20
C PHE A 138 1.26 14.07 3.28
N ARG A 139 0.42 14.82 2.55
CA ARG A 139 -0.57 14.24 1.62
C ARG A 139 0.09 13.50 0.47
N THR A 140 1.17 14.04 -0.08
CA THR A 140 1.95 13.35 -1.12
C THR A 140 2.48 12.00 -0.63
N GLU A 141 2.94 11.92 0.63
CA GLU A 141 3.46 10.69 1.21
C GLU A 141 2.34 9.70 1.59
N ALA A 142 1.22 10.19 2.09
CA ALA A 142 0.06 9.38 2.47
C ALA A 142 -0.72 8.84 1.26
N PHE A 143 -0.71 9.57 0.14
CA PHE A 143 -1.51 9.27 -1.05
C PHE A 143 -1.38 7.83 -1.56
N PRO A 144 -0.18 7.29 -1.83
CA PRO A 144 -0.05 5.92 -2.33
C PRO A 144 -0.47 4.85 -1.32
N ILE A 145 -0.27 5.12 -0.02
CA ILE A 145 -0.67 4.20 1.06
C ILE A 145 -2.20 4.09 1.10
N VAL A 146 -2.89 5.22 1.11
CA VAL A 146 -4.35 5.19 1.14
C VAL A 146 -4.91 4.67 -0.17
N LYS A 147 -4.29 4.95 -1.31
CA LYS A 147 -4.70 4.36 -2.58
C LYS A 147 -4.65 2.83 -2.53
N PHE A 148 -3.68 2.22 -1.85
CA PHE A 148 -3.74 0.77 -1.60
C PHE A 148 -5.01 0.36 -0.85
N PHE A 149 -5.33 0.99 0.27
CA PHE A 149 -6.53 0.66 1.06
C PHE A 149 -7.83 0.90 0.28
N ILE A 150 -7.91 1.91 -0.57
CA ILE A 150 -9.09 2.15 -1.43
C ILE A 150 -9.26 0.99 -2.41
N TYR A 151 -8.19 0.57 -3.07
CA TYR A 151 -8.24 -0.45 -4.12
C TYR A 151 -8.09 -1.88 -3.58
N HIS A 152 -8.21 -2.06 -2.25
CA HIS A 152 -8.21 -3.38 -1.64
C HIS A 152 -9.39 -4.22 -2.16
N PRO A 153 -9.16 -5.48 -2.62
CA PRO A 153 -10.19 -6.30 -3.26
C PRO A 153 -11.34 -6.68 -2.33
N MET A 154 -11.11 -6.68 -1.01
CA MET A 154 -12.13 -7.02 0.00
C MET A 154 -13.01 -5.83 0.41
N ASN A 155 -12.81 -4.65 -0.17
CA ASN A 155 -13.70 -3.52 0.11
C ASN A 155 -15.10 -3.77 -0.43
N ARG A 156 -16.09 -3.39 0.37
CA ARG A 156 -17.46 -3.28 -0.12
C ARG A 156 -17.55 -2.24 -1.24
N LEU A 157 -18.39 -2.53 -2.23
CA LEU A 157 -18.50 -1.71 -3.45
C LEU A 157 -18.96 -0.27 -3.17
N ASP A 158 -19.82 -0.08 -2.17
CA ASP A 158 -20.29 1.24 -1.73
C ASP A 158 -19.17 2.05 -1.07
N TYR A 159 -18.41 1.44 -0.16
CA TYR A 159 -17.23 2.08 0.46
C TYR A 159 -16.16 2.43 -0.57
N TYR A 160 -15.85 1.51 -1.49
CA TYR A 160 -14.92 1.77 -2.59
C TYR A 160 -15.35 2.97 -3.44
N ARG A 161 -16.62 3.02 -3.87
CA ARG A 161 -17.13 4.12 -4.71
C ARG A 161 -17.08 5.46 -4.00
N ASP A 162 -17.48 5.52 -2.73
CA ASP A 162 -17.39 6.74 -1.94
C ASP A 162 -15.93 7.19 -1.77
N ALA A 163 -15.05 6.26 -1.44
CA ALA A 163 -13.63 6.53 -1.26
C ALA A 163 -12.96 7.04 -2.56
N VAL A 164 -13.26 6.45 -3.71
CA VAL A 164 -12.77 6.92 -5.02
C VAL A 164 -13.29 8.32 -5.34
N ASN A 165 -14.57 8.61 -5.09
CA ASN A 165 -15.13 9.93 -5.33
C ASN A 165 -14.45 11.00 -4.47
N ARG A 166 -14.21 10.70 -3.19
CA ARG A 166 -13.50 11.58 -2.26
C ARG A 166 -12.04 11.76 -2.64
N LEU A 167 -11.36 10.71 -3.08
CA LEU A 167 -9.98 10.78 -3.59
C LEU A 167 -9.92 11.69 -4.83
N ASN A 168 -10.84 11.53 -5.78
CA ASN A 168 -10.89 12.36 -6.98
C ASN A 168 -11.12 13.84 -6.66
N TYR A 169 -11.98 14.13 -5.68
CA TYR A 169 -12.15 15.48 -5.17
C TYR A 169 -10.85 16.03 -4.56
N ALA A 170 -10.18 15.25 -3.70
CA ALA A 170 -8.92 15.62 -3.06
C ALA A 170 -7.83 15.95 -4.09
N VAL A 171 -7.67 15.10 -5.11
CA VAL A 171 -6.73 15.31 -6.22
C VAL A 171 -7.06 16.61 -6.93
N LYS A 172 -8.33 16.84 -7.28
CA LYS A 172 -8.77 18.08 -7.94
C LYS A 172 -8.40 19.31 -7.12
N VAL A 173 -8.65 19.30 -5.80
CA VAL A 173 -8.31 20.42 -4.91
C VAL A 173 -6.78 20.61 -4.83
N MET A 174 -6.00 19.53 -4.67
CA MET A 174 -4.53 19.63 -4.63
C MET A 174 -3.94 20.25 -5.91
N LEU A 175 -4.45 19.86 -7.08
CA LEU A 175 -4.00 20.39 -8.37
C LEU A 175 -4.40 21.86 -8.56
N THR A 176 -5.62 22.23 -8.16
CA THR A 176 -6.19 23.55 -8.49
C THR A 176 -5.88 24.63 -7.46
N GLN A 177 -5.78 24.29 -6.17
CA GLN A 177 -5.61 25.27 -5.10
C GLN A 177 -4.20 25.29 -4.50
N PHE A 178 -3.47 24.18 -4.59
CA PHE A 178 -2.13 24.05 -4.00
C PHE A 178 -1.01 24.04 -5.05
N ASN A 179 -1.35 24.29 -6.33
CA ASN A 179 -0.45 24.18 -7.48
C ASN A 179 0.36 22.86 -7.48
N GLY A 180 -0.19 21.81 -6.86
CA GLY A 180 0.43 20.49 -6.86
C GLY A 180 0.55 19.98 -8.28
N LYS A 181 1.63 19.28 -8.61
CA LYS A 181 1.74 18.62 -9.91
C LYS A 181 1.15 17.23 -9.79
N TYR A 182 0.38 16.80 -10.79
CA TYR A 182 -0.15 15.43 -10.83
C TYR A 182 0.97 14.38 -10.71
N THR A 183 2.16 14.70 -11.24
CA THR A 183 3.37 13.87 -11.15
C THR A 183 3.90 13.66 -9.73
N GLU A 184 3.46 14.46 -8.75
CA GLU A 184 3.85 14.32 -7.35
C GLU A 184 3.02 13.25 -6.63
N LEU A 185 1.84 12.90 -7.16
CA LEU A 185 0.99 11.85 -6.61
C LEU A 185 1.36 10.52 -7.27
N ALA A 186 2.30 9.80 -6.66
CA ALA A 186 2.73 8.51 -7.15
C ALA A 186 1.66 7.45 -6.91
N ASP A 187 1.35 6.68 -7.94
CA ASP A 187 0.52 5.49 -7.79
C ASP A 187 1.31 4.36 -7.14
N PRO A 188 0.72 3.64 -6.16
CA PRO A 188 1.31 2.43 -5.62
C PRO A 188 1.34 1.35 -6.72
N PHE A 189 2.37 0.51 -6.67
CA PHE A 189 2.56 -0.57 -7.63
C PHE A 189 3.22 -1.78 -6.96
N TRP A 190 3.10 -2.93 -7.62
CA TRP A 190 3.78 -4.16 -7.25
C TRP A 190 5.06 -4.29 -8.06
N GLU A 191 6.18 -4.43 -7.37
CA GLU A 191 7.43 -4.87 -7.97
C GLU A 191 7.52 -6.40 -7.85
N VAL A 192 7.50 -7.06 -9.00
CA VAL A 192 7.52 -8.51 -9.11
C VAL A 192 8.88 -8.98 -9.59
N THR A 193 9.45 -9.94 -8.88
CA THR A 193 10.72 -10.60 -9.23
C THR A 193 10.51 -12.10 -9.35
N TYR A 194 11.21 -12.72 -10.30
CA TYR A 194 11.22 -14.17 -10.49
C TYR A 194 12.67 -14.64 -10.50
N ALA A 195 13.02 -15.50 -9.54
CA ALA A 195 14.29 -16.21 -9.53
C ALA A 195 14.04 -17.62 -10.09
N LYS A 196 14.49 -17.86 -11.33
CA LYS A 196 14.45 -19.20 -11.93
C LYS A 196 15.37 -20.12 -11.13
N ASN A 197 14.82 -21.10 -10.43
CA ASN A 197 15.64 -22.15 -9.81
C ASN A 197 16.33 -22.97 -10.93
N GLU A 198 17.66 -22.94 -10.99
CA GLU A 198 18.49 -23.74 -11.93
C GLU A 198 18.50 -25.26 -11.63
N MET A 199 17.48 -25.79 -10.97
CA MET A 199 17.38 -27.21 -10.62
C MET A 199 16.26 -27.89 -11.39
N ASN A 200 16.45 -28.14 -12.71
CA ASN A 200 15.83 -29.28 -13.41
C ASN A 200 16.24 -29.46 -14.91
N GLU A 201 17.45 -29.09 -15.32
CA GLU A 201 17.94 -29.40 -16.70
C GLU A 201 18.88 -30.61 -16.79
N LYS A 202 19.10 -31.38 -15.70
CA LYS A 202 20.06 -32.51 -15.68
C LYS A 202 19.49 -33.91 -15.50
N SER A 203 18.18 -34.13 -15.62
CA SER A 203 17.60 -35.50 -15.47
C SER A 203 17.11 -36.16 -16.77
N SER A 204 17.30 -35.53 -17.93
CA SER A 204 16.87 -36.07 -19.23
C SER A 204 18.03 -36.26 -20.22
N LEU A 205 19.06 -36.99 -19.81
CA LEU A 205 19.99 -37.69 -20.72
C LEU A 205 19.91 -39.20 -20.44
N LYS A 206 19.25 -39.90 -21.37
CA LYS A 206 19.00 -41.34 -21.42
C LYS A 206 20.29 -42.18 -21.25
N PRO A 207 20.22 -43.39 -20.66
CA PRO A 207 21.13 -44.47 -21.02
C PRO A 207 20.61 -45.17 -22.28
N ALA A 208 21.42 -45.16 -23.35
CA ALA A 208 21.21 -45.95 -24.54
C ALA A 208 21.87 -47.35 -24.38
N GLU A 209 21.10 -48.36 -24.78
CA GLU A 209 21.52 -49.60 -25.46
C GLU A 209 22.49 -50.55 -24.73
N ASN A 210 21.92 -51.61 -24.12
CA ASN A 210 22.59 -52.90 -24.01
C ASN A 210 22.43 -53.64 -25.36
N GLU A 211 23.51 -53.72 -26.13
CA GLU A 211 23.62 -54.66 -27.25
C GLU A 211 23.91 -56.08 -26.75
N GLU A 212 23.18 -57.03 -27.33
CA GLU A 212 23.39 -58.47 -27.18
C GLU A 212 24.67 -58.95 -27.90
N LYS A 213 25.33 -59.93 -27.25
CA LYS A 213 25.98 -61.14 -27.82
C LYS A 213 27.39 -61.01 -28.42
N PRO A 214 28.19 -62.10 -28.43
CA PRO A 214 27.88 -63.46 -28.93
C PRO A 214 27.45 -64.50 -27.88
#